data_AF-A0A432UMA0-F1
#
_entry.id   AF-A0A432UMA0-F1
#
_cell.length_a   1.000
_cell.length_b   1.000
_cell.length_c   1.000
_cell.angle_alpha   90.00
_cell.angle_beta   90.00
_cell.angle_gamma   90.00
#
_symmetry.space_group_name_H-M   'P 1'
#
loop_
_entity.id
_entity.type
_entity.pdbx_description
1 polymer ?
#
loop_
_entity_poly.entity_id
_entity_poly.type
_entity_poly.pdbx_seq_one_letter_code
_entity_poly.pdbx_strand_id
1 'polypeptide(L)' 'MKIIFDPDITAEIQPQLEQVINDTIQGKCECGCDEIYVSQTDDGMLDIKCYDCGTSFFELEIEVEDREETVDS' A
#
# COMPACT_ATOMS: atom_id res chain seq x y z
N MET A 1 14.72 -3.26 2.21
CA MET A 1 13.55 -2.60 1.65
C MET A 1 12.99 -1.55 2.60
N LYS A 2 12.83 -0.32 2.14
CA LYS A 2 12.18 0.78 2.87
C LYS A 2 10.85 1.09 2.18
N ILE A 3 9.79 1.32 2.95
CA ILE A 3 8.44 1.59 2.44
C ILE A 3 8.10 3.05 2.73
N ILE A 4 7.56 3.74 1.73
CA ILE A 4 7.15 5.14 1.78
C ILE A 4 5.67 5.20 1.39
N PHE A 5 4.86 5.77 2.27
CA PHE A 5 3.44 5.94 2.04
C PHE A 5 3.14 7.34 1.52
N ASP A 6 2.20 7.43 0.59
CA ASP A 6 1.60 8.70 0.20
C ASP A 6 0.94 9.38 1.42
N PRO A 7 1.04 10.71 1.56
CA PRO A 7 0.41 11.45 2.67
C PRO A 7 -1.09 11.19 2.81
N ASP A 8 -1.78 10.76 1.76
CA ASP A 8 -3.21 10.45 1.79
C ASP A 8 -3.53 9.10 2.46
N ILE A 9 -2.53 8.25 2.70
CA ILE A 9 -2.71 6.94 3.35
C ILE A 9 -2.67 7.06 4.87
N THR A 10 -3.78 6.71 5.53
CA THR A 10 -3.92 6.75 6.99
C THR A 10 -2.91 5.84 7.71
N ALA A 11 -2.34 6.35 8.81
CA ALA A 11 -1.34 5.62 9.60
C ALA A 11 -1.88 4.32 10.24
N GLU A 12 -3.21 4.17 10.35
CA GLU A 12 -3.86 2.98 10.91
C GLU A 12 -3.69 1.74 10.03
N ILE A 13 -3.67 1.91 8.70
CA ILE A 13 -3.54 0.80 7.75
C ILE A 13 -2.08 0.51 7.38
N GLN A 14 -1.16 1.47 7.61
CA GLN A 14 0.26 1.33 7.25
C GLN A 14 0.90 0.04 7.80
N PRO A 15 0.73 -0.37 9.07
CA PRO A 15 1.36 -1.60 9.57
C PRO A 15 0.89 -2.87 8.85
N GLN A 16 -0.38 -2.92 8.43
CA GLN A 16 -0.94 -4.04 7.69
C GLN A 16 -0.37 -4.09 6.27
N LEU A 17 -0.28 -2.92 5.63
CA LEU A 17 0.34 -2.79 4.31
C LEU A 17 1.82 -3.15 4.34
N GLU A 18 2.57 -2.71 5.36
CA GLU A 18 3.98 -3.07 5.53
C GLU A 18 4.15 -4.59 5.61
N GLN A 19 3.29 -5.29 6.35
CA GLN A 19 3.35 -6.73 6.45
C GLN A 19 3.10 -7.40 5.09
N VAL A 20 2.05 -7.01 4.38
CA VAL A 20 1.72 -7.56 3.05
C VAL A 20 2.84 -7.30 2.03
N ILE A 21 3.42 -6.10 2.04
CA ILE A 21 4.52 -5.71 1.15
C ILE A 21 5.77 -6.56 1.43
N ASN A 22 6.13 -6.74 2.70
CA ASN A 22 7.30 -7.53 3.08
C ASN A 22 7.13 -9.03 2.80
N ASP A 23 5.92 -9.57 2.91
CA ASP A 23 5.64 -10.97 2.59
C ASP A 23 5.65 -11.21 1.07
N THR A 24 5.17 -10.24 0.29
CA THR A 24 5.00 -10.36 -1.16
C THR A 24 6.26 -10.00 -1.94
N ILE A 25 6.92 -8.89 -1.60
CA ILE A 25 8.08 -8.37 -2.34
C ILE A 25 9.36 -8.90 -1.71
N GLN A 26 9.96 -9.88 -2.37
CA GLN A 26 11.21 -10.49 -1.96
C GLN A 26 12.39 -9.82 -2.68
N GLY A 27 13.06 -8.88 -2.01
CA GLY A 27 14.28 -8.25 -2.51
C GLY A 27 14.07 -6.94 -3.26
N LYS A 28 15.04 -6.59 -4.11
CA LYS A 28 15.07 -5.31 -4.82
C LYS A 28 14.23 -5.36 -6.10
N CYS A 29 13.75 -4.19 -6.54
CA CYS A 29 13.19 -4.04 -7.88
C CYS A 29 14.22 -4.44 -8.96
N GLU A 30 13.76 -4.80 -10.15
CA GLU A 30 14.61 -5.11 -11.31
C GLU A 30 15.52 -3.93 -11.71
N CYS A 31 15.12 -2.69 -11.42
CA CYS A 31 15.95 -1.51 -11.62
C CYS A 31 17.10 -1.39 -10.60
N GLY A 32 17.10 -2.20 -9.54
CA GLY A 32 18.10 -2.19 -8.46
C GLY A 32 17.73 -1.33 -7.24
N CYS A 33 16.58 -0.65 -7.27
CA CYS A 33 16.06 0.11 -6.12
C CYS A 33 15.50 -0.80 -5.03
N ASP A 34 15.73 -0.45 -3.77
CA ASP A 34 15.27 -1.15 -2.56
C ASP A 34 14.24 -0.32 -1.78
N GLU A 35 13.60 0.65 -2.46
CA GLU A 35 12.56 1.51 -1.89
C GLU A 35 11.23 1.30 -2.62
N ILE A 36 10.17 1.16 -1.83
CA ILE A 36 8.78 0.96 -2.28
C ILE A 36 7.99 2.22 -1.97
N TYR A 37 7.16 2.64 -2.92
CA TYR A 37 6.18 3.71 -2.76
C TYR A 37 4.77 3.11 -2.83
N VAL A 38 3.93 3.50 -1.88
CA VAL A 38 2.52 3.12 -1.85
C VAL A 38 1.70 4.37 -2.12
N SER A 39 0.89 4.35 -3.18
CA SER A 39 0.02 5.46 -3.56
C SER A 39 -1.42 5.01 -3.73
N GLN A 40 -2.37 5.88 -3.39
CA GLN A 40 -3.76 5.64 -3.73
C GLN A 40 -4.02 6.00 -5.20
N THR A 41 -4.75 5.14 -5.91
CA THR A 41 -5.22 5.38 -7.28
C THR A 41 -6.59 6.07 -7.25
N ASP A 42 -6.98 6.67 -8.38
CA ASP A 42 -8.27 7.35 -8.51
C ASP A 42 -9.47 6.41 -8.28
N ASP A 43 -9.28 5.11 -8.48
CA ASP A 43 -10.30 4.07 -8.30
C ASP A 43 -10.40 3.57 -6.84
N GLY A 44 -9.70 4.21 -5.90
CA GLY A 44 -9.71 3.84 -4.48
C GLY A 44 -8.83 2.64 -4.12
N MET A 45 -7.99 2.18 -5.05
CA MET A 45 -7.02 1.11 -4.81
C MET A 45 -5.68 1.68 -4.35
N LEU A 46 -4.83 0.84 -3.77
CA LEU A 46 -3.43 1.14 -3.51
C LEU A 46 -2.57 0.51 -4.60
N ASP A 47 -1.74 1.32 -5.24
CA ASP A 47 -0.68 0.89 -6.12
C ASP A 47 0.63 0.80 -5.33
N ILE A 48 1.19 -0.41 -5.24
CA ILE A 48 2.47 -0.68 -4.60
C ILE A 48 3.52 -0.73 -5.71
N LYS A 49 4.36 0.29 -5.80
CA LYS A 49 5.33 0.45 -6.89
C LYS A 49 6.74 0.76 -6.41
N CYS A 50 7.70 0.60 -7.31
CA CYS A 50 9.08 1.01 -7.06
C CYS A 50 9.18 2.54 -6.97
N TYR A 51 9.85 3.03 -5.93
CA TYR A 51 10.02 4.47 -5.73
C TYR A 51 10.81 5.15 -6.86
N ASP A 52 11.74 4.44 -7.50
CA ASP A 52 12.66 5.03 -8.49
C ASP A 52 12.14 4.91 -9.93
N CYS A 53 11.83 3.68 -10.39
CA CYS A 53 11.42 3.45 -11.78
C CYS A 53 9.90 3.46 -11.99
N GLY A 54 9.11 3.50 -10.91
CA GLY A 54 7.64 3.52 -10.98
C GLY A 54 7.00 2.20 -11.40
N THR A 55 7.77 1.11 -11.54
CA THR A 55 7.22 -0.21 -11.86
C THR A 55 6.27 -0.66 -10.75
N SER A 56 5.01 -0.92 -11.10
CA SER A 56 4.03 -1.48 -10.18
C SER A 56 4.36 -2.95 -9.90
N PHE A 57 4.34 -3.33 -8.63
CA PHE A 57 4.48 -4.70 -8.18
C PHE A 57 3.13 -5.39 -8.13
N PHE A 58 2.13 -4.74 -7.51
CA PHE A 58 0.75 -5.19 -7.42
C PHE A 58 -0.16 -4.06 -6.92
N GLU A 59 -1.46 -4.25 -7.10
CA GLU A 59 -2.52 -3.36 -6.63
C GLU A 59 -3.33 -4.04 -5.52
N LEU A 60 -3.79 -3.28 -4.53
CA LEU A 60 -4.65 -3.74 -3.44
C LEU A 60 -5.91 -2.89 -3.35
N GLU A 61 -7.07 -3.53 -3.30
CA GLU A 61 -8.32 -2.86 -2.96
C GLU A 61 -8.36 -2.61 -1.44
N ILE A 62 -8.61 -1.38 -1.01
CA ILE A 62 -8.87 -1.09 0.40
C ILE A 62 -10.38 -1.12 0.60
N GLU A 63 -10.90 -2.20 1.17
CA GLU A 63 -12.22 -2.15 1.80
C GLU A 63 -12.08 -1.33 3.09
N VAL A 64 -12.32 -0.03 3.00
CA VAL A 64 -12.68 0.75 4.17
C VAL A 64 -14.00 0.14 4.66
N GLU A 65 -13.93 -0.76 5.64
CA GLU A 65 -15.08 -1.01 6.50
C GLU A 65 -15.41 0.32 7.16
N ASP A 66 -16.27 1.12 6.51
CA ASP A 66 -17.12 2.06 7.22
C ASP A 66 -17.76 1.21 8.32
N ARG A 67 -17.30 1.39 9.56
CA ARG A 67 -18.03 0.90 10.73
C ARG A 67 -19.37 1.60 10.68
N GLU A 68 -20.34 1.01 10.00
CA GLU A 68 -21.73 1.17 10.36
C GLU A 68 -21.82 0.64 11.79
N GLU A 69 -21.68 1.56 12.75
CA GLU A 69 -22.25 1.35 14.06
C GLU A 69 -23.73 1.05 13.80
N THR A 70 -24.10 -0.23 13.81
CA THR A 70 -25.49 -0.61 13.98
C THR A 70 -25.87 -0.24 15.40
N VAL A 71 -26.15 1.04 15.60
CA VAL A 71 -27.02 1.50 16.67
C VAL A 71 -28.44 1.12 16.27
N ASP A 72 -29.17 0.55 17.24
CA ASP A 72 -30.60 0.31 17.27
C ASP A 72 -31.14 -1.01 16.66
N SER A 73 -31.37 -2.01 17.53
CA SER A 73 -32.71 -2.24 18.12
C SER A 73 -32.66 -3.25 19.27
#